data_AF-A0A2D6RMM4-F1
#
_entry.id   AF-A0A2D6RMM4-F1
#
_cell.length_a   1.000
_cell.length_b   1.000
_cell.length_c   1.000
_cell.angle_alpha   90.00
_cell.angle_beta   90.00
_cell.angle_gamma   90.00
#
_symmetry.space_group_name_H-M   'P 1'
#
loop_
_entity.id
_entity.type
_entity.pdbx_description
1 polymer ?
#
loop_
_entity_poly.entity_id
_entity_poly.type
_entity_poly.pdbx_seq_one_letter_code
_entity_poly.pdbx_strand_id
1 'polypeptide(L)'
;MVDPNILEKVPGLVEEYNKEDDTYTRMVPIILKKGLDNLNLGMFPEHMQQGLLNAVGEELVKKGRTKEAIEAFLKARNRNKLIEIGNNFRNINMFSQAIDCYQHAKANDKLLQVGEVCLREGQMTDAIRAFQLVEDKAKLLLVGDECVKREKFEPAIEVFKFLDNKEKMKMVGDMCIKHDQLIQAAKAFELAGSMEKLNMVGDIFMQKEQLNNAYEVYKLAGNQVMIEFLRENFKMA
;
A
#
# COMPACT_ATOMS: atom_id res chain seq x y z
N MET A 1 -34.85 -47.15 -30.34
CA MET A 1 -34.27 -46.46 -31.50
C MET A 1 -34.40 -44.97 -31.24
N VAL A 2 -33.29 -44.24 -31.19
CA VAL A 2 -33.32 -42.77 -31.07
C VAL A 2 -33.75 -42.22 -32.43
N ASP A 3 -34.69 -41.28 -32.42
CA ASP A 3 -35.23 -40.66 -33.64
C ASP A 3 -34.11 -39.99 -34.44
N PRO A 4 -33.88 -40.35 -35.71
CA PRO A 4 -32.81 -39.79 -36.54
C PRO A 4 -32.91 -38.27 -36.70
N ASN A 5 -34.10 -37.67 -36.57
CA ASN A 5 -34.28 -36.20 -36.58
C ASN A 5 -33.69 -35.50 -35.36
N ILE A 6 -33.48 -36.21 -34.25
CA ILE A 6 -32.85 -35.66 -33.04
C ILE A 6 -31.33 -35.59 -33.23
N LEU A 7 -30.73 -36.62 -33.84
CA LEU A 7 -29.28 -36.71 -34.07
C LEU A 7 -28.77 -35.62 -35.04
N GLU A 8 -29.57 -35.23 -36.05
CA GLU A 8 -29.20 -34.15 -36.98
C GLU A 8 -29.32 -32.74 -36.36
N LYS A 9 -30.16 -32.56 -35.33
CA LYS A 9 -30.37 -31.26 -34.68
C LYS A 9 -29.45 -31.00 -33.48
N VAL A 10 -28.80 -32.04 -32.96
CA VAL A 10 -27.89 -31.93 -31.80
C VAL A 10 -26.73 -30.96 -32.03
N PRO A 11 -26.03 -30.94 -33.20
CA PRO A 11 -24.94 -30.00 -33.42
C PRO A 11 -25.40 -28.53 -33.40
N GLY A 12 -26.54 -28.23 -34.04
CA GLY A 12 -27.12 -26.89 -34.08
C GLY A 12 -27.68 -26.43 -32.73
N LEU A 13 -28.26 -27.34 -31.94
CA LEU A 13 -28.70 -27.05 -30.57
C LEU A 13 -27.51 -26.83 -29.62
N VAL A 14 -26.39 -27.52 -29.82
CA VAL A 14 -25.15 -27.31 -29.07
C VAL A 14 -24.53 -25.96 -29.43
N GLU A 15 -24.51 -25.56 -30.70
CA GLU A 15 -24.07 -24.22 -31.11
C GLU A 15 -24.98 -23.09 -30.61
N GLU A 16 -26.30 -23.31 -30.58
CA GLU A 16 -27.27 -22.34 -30.08
C GLU A 16 -27.23 -22.21 -28.54
N TYR A 17 -26.94 -23.30 -27.82
CA TYR A 17 -26.71 -23.32 -26.37
C TYR A 17 -25.31 -22.81 -25.95
N ASN A 18 -24.34 -22.81 -26.86
CA ASN A 18 -22.97 -22.38 -26.60
C ASN A 18 -22.71 -20.89 -26.91
N LYS A 19 -23.75 -20.08 -27.12
CA LYS A 19 -23.56 -18.63 -27.17
C LYS A 19 -23.07 -18.17 -25.79
N GLU A 20 -21.85 -17.65 -25.74
CA GLU A 20 -21.16 -17.23 -24.51
C GLU A 20 -22.04 -16.28 -23.66
N ASP A 21 -22.81 -15.40 -24.32
CA ASP A 21 -23.74 -14.47 -23.68
C ASP A 21 -24.87 -15.14 -22.87
N ASP A 22 -25.41 -16.26 -23.36
CA ASP A 22 -26.48 -17.00 -22.66
C ASP A 22 -25.90 -17.77 -21.47
N THR A 23 -24.66 -18.22 -21.58
CA THR A 23 -23.93 -18.87 -20.48
C THR A 23 -23.68 -17.88 -19.34
N TYR A 24 -23.18 -16.67 -19.63
CA TYR A 24 -22.93 -15.65 -18.60
C TYR A 24 -24.22 -15.20 -17.90
N THR A 25 -25.28 -14.98 -18.68
CA THR A 25 -26.59 -14.56 -18.15
C THR A 25 -27.14 -15.54 -17.11
N ARG A 26 -26.97 -16.85 -17.35
CA ARG A 26 -27.44 -17.91 -16.44
C ARG A 26 -26.50 -18.13 -15.25
N MET A 27 -25.19 -18.04 -15.47
CA MET A 27 -24.20 -18.40 -14.47
C MET A 27 -23.90 -17.29 -13.46
N VAL A 28 -23.88 -16.02 -13.89
CA VAL A 28 -23.56 -14.89 -13.01
C VAL A 28 -24.44 -14.85 -11.75
N PRO A 29 -25.79 -14.98 -11.82
CA PRO A 29 -26.64 -14.98 -10.62
C PRO A 29 -26.33 -16.13 -9.66
N ILE A 30 -26.03 -17.32 -10.19
CA ILE A 30 -25.70 -18.51 -9.39
C ILE A 30 -24.38 -18.28 -8.64
N ILE A 31 -23.41 -17.68 -9.32
CA ILE A 31 -22.09 -17.36 -8.76
C ILE A 31 -22.23 -16.33 -7.65
N LEU A 32 -22.98 -15.26 -7.88
CA LEU A 32 -23.23 -14.21 -6.89
C LEU A 32 -23.91 -14.75 -5.63
N LYS A 33 -24.77 -15.77 -5.77
CA LYS A 33 -25.45 -16.42 -4.64
C LYS A 33 -24.51 -17.33 -3.84
N LYS A 34 -23.59 -18.04 -4.51
CA LYS A 34 -22.65 -18.96 -3.84
C LYS A 34 -21.39 -18.27 -3.31
N GLY A 35 -20.99 -17.15 -3.89
CA GLY A 35 -19.75 -16.44 -3.58
C GLY A 35 -18.56 -16.94 -4.41
N LEU A 36 -17.64 -16.03 -4.73
CA LEU A 36 -16.48 -16.28 -5.62
C LEU A 36 -15.49 -17.33 -5.08
N ASP A 37 -15.45 -17.55 -3.76
CA ASP A 37 -14.50 -18.48 -3.15
C ASP A 37 -15.01 -19.92 -3.10
N ASN A 38 -16.31 -20.13 -3.29
CA ASN A 38 -16.96 -21.44 -3.22
C ASN A 38 -17.13 -22.09 -4.60
N LEU A 39 -16.40 -21.60 -5.61
CA LEU A 39 -16.58 -21.99 -7.00
C LEU A 39 -15.29 -22.49 -7.61
N ASN A 40 -15.35 -23.69 -8.18
CA ASN A 40 -14.31 -24.22 -9.04
C ASN A 40 -14.69 -23.95 -10.50
N LEU A 41 -14.01 -23.01 -11.14
CA LEU A 41 -14.17 -22.70 -12.56
C LEU A 41 -13.21 -23.49 -13.47
N GLY A 42 -12.39 -24.38 -12.91
CA GLY A 42 -11.37 -25.13 -13.65
C GLY A 42 -11.91 -26.06 -14.74
N MET A 43 -13.23 -26.31 -14.75
CA MET A 43 -13.90 -27.05 -15.82
C MET A 43 -14.10 -26.23 -17.11
N PHE A 44 -13.96 -24.91 -17.05
CA PHE A 44 -14.10 -24.03 -18.20
C PHE A 44 -12.74 -23.68 -18.81
N PRO A 45 -12.66 -23.40 -20.13
CA PRO A 45 -11.45 -22.86 -20.72
C PRO A 45 -11.14 -21.45 -20.17
N GLU A 46 -9.86 -21.06 -20.16
CA GLU A 46 -9.39 -19.84 -19.50
C GLU A 46 -10.13 -18.57 -19.95
N HIS A 47 -10.39 -18.41 -21.25
CA HIS A 47 -11.13 -17.26 -21.79
C HIS A 47 -12.55 -17.16 -21.22
N MET A 48 -13.23 -18.30 -21.04
CA MET A 48 -14.58 -18.35 -20.49
C MET A 48 -14.58 -18.09 -18.99
N GLN A 49 -13.56 -18.58 -18.26
CA GLN A 49 -13.38 -18.24 -16.85
C GLN A 49 -13.21 -16.73 -16.67
N GLN A 50 -12.35 -16.11 -17.49
CA GLN A 50 -12.12 -14.67 -17.49
C GLN A 50 -13.40 -13.89 -17.83
N GLY A 51 -14.11 -14.27 -18.90
CA GLY A 51 -15.37 -13.64 -19.30
C GLY A 51 -16.44 -13.71 -18.21
N LEU A 52 -16.59 -14.87 -17.58
CA LEU A 52 -17.54 -15.08 -16.50
C LEU A 52 -17.18 -14.25 -15.26
N LEU A 53 -15.91 -14.23 -14.85
CA LEU A 53 -15.45 -13.42 -13.73
C LEU A 53 -15.59 -11.91 -14.01
N ASN A 54 -15.37 -11.48 -15.25
CA ASN A 54 -15.62 -10.10 -15.66
C ASN A 54 -17.11 -9.74 -15.54
N ALA A 55 -18.01 -10.60 -16.03
CA ALA A 55 -19.44 -10.39 -15.94
C ALA A 55 -19.93 -10.36 -14.47
N VAL A 56 -19.38 -11.24 -13.61
CA VAL A 56 -19.63 -11.21 -12.17
C VAL A 56 -19.14 -9.90 -11.54
N GLY A 57 -17.92 -9.47 -11.89
CA GLY A 57 -17.34 -8.22 -11.41
C GLY A 57 -18.19 -7.00 -11.78
N GLU A 58 -18.65 -6.92 -13.03
CA GLU A 58 -19.53 -5.83 -13.49
C GLU A 58 -20.86 -5.80 -12.75
N GLU A 59 -21.47 -6.96 -12.51
CA GLU A 59 -22.72 -7.06 -11.76
C GLU A 59 -22.52 -6.69 -10.28
N LEU A 60 -21.37 -7.00 -9.68
CA LEU A 60 -21.01 -6.58 -8.34
C LEU A 60 -20.82 -5.06 -8.24
N VAL A 61 -20.20 -4.42 -9.24
CA VAL A 61 -20.09 -2.96 -9.32
C VAL A 61 -21.47 -2.31 -9.36
N LYS A 62 -22.39 -2.81 -10.20
CA LYS A 62 -23.77 -2.29 -10.28
C LYS A 62 -24.52 -2.38 -8.94
N LYS A 63 -24.19 -3.38 -8.12
CA LYS A 63 -24.76 -3.60 -6.78
C LYS A 63 -24.01 -2.85 -5.66
N GLY A 64 -22.99 -2.05 -5.99
CA GLY A 64 -22.18 -1.33 -5.00
C GLY A 64 -21.24 -2.23 -4.17
N ARG A 65 -21.07 -3.50 -4.54
CA ARG A 65 -20.22 -4.48 -3.85
C ARG A 65 -18.78 -4.40 -4.37
N THR A 66 -18.16 -3.21 -4.27
CA THR A 66 -16.89 -2.89 -4.95
C THR A 66 -15.72 -3.77 -4.52
N LYS A 67 -15.64 -4.19 -3.25
CA LYS A 67 -14.56 -5.07 -2.78
C LYS A 67 -14.56 -6.43 -3.49
N GLU A 68 -15.73 -7.05 -3.56
CA GLU A 68 -15.90 -8.34 -4.25
C GLU A 68 -15.73 -8.19 -5.77
N ALA A 69 -16.12 -7.04 -6.33
CA ALA A 69 -15.86 -6.75 -7.73
C ALA A 69 -14.36 -6.71 -8.03
N ILE A 70 -13.56 -6.07 -7.18
CA ILE A 70 -12.09 -6.04 -7.30
C ILE A 70 -11.55 -7.46 -7.27
N GLU A 71 -11.98 -8.31 -6.34
CA GLU A 71 -11.58 -9.71 -6.27
C GLU A 71 -11.91 -10.49 -7.56
N ALA A 72 -13.10 -10.27 -8.11
CA ALA A 72 -13.49 -10.86 -9.40
C ALA A 72 -12.55 -10.42 -10.53
N PHE A 73 -12.26 -9.11 -10.64
CA PHE A 73 -11.38 -8.58 -11.68
C PHE A 73 -9.91 -8.96 -11.49
N LEU A 74 -9.44 -9.15 -10.25
CA LEU A 74 -8.13 -9.72 -9.94
C LEU A 74 -8.02 -11.16 -10.44
N LYS A 75 -9.01 -12.00 -10.11
CA LYS A 75 -9.09 -13.39 -10.60
C LYS A 75 -9.18 -13.43 -12.13
N ALA A 76 -9.92 -12.50 -12.74
CA ALA A 76 -10.03 -12.36 -14.20
C ALA A 76 -8.79 -11.74 -14.88
N ARG A 77 -7.83 -11.21 -14.10
CA ARG A 77 -6.68 -10.43 -14.58
C ARG A 77 -7.09 -9.22 -15.46
N ASN A 78 -8.25 -8.64 -15.20
CA ASN A 78 -8.78 -7.52 -15.98
C ASN A 78 -8.22 -6.17 -15.50
N ARG A 79 -7.06 -5.81 -16.04
CA ARG A 79 -6.35 -4.57 -15.70
C ARG A 79 -7.17 -3.32 -16.01
N ASN A 80 -7.91 -3.30 -17.11
CA ASN A 80 -8.68 -2.13 -17.53
C ASN A 80 -9.79 -1.81 -16.52
N LYS A 81 -10.51 -2.82 -16.04
CA LYS A 81 -11.54 -2.65 -15.01
C LYS A 81 -10.97 -2.26 -13.65
N LEU A 82 -9.81 -2.81 -13.27
CA LEU A 82 -9.11 -2.38 -12.06
C LEU A 82 -8.69 -0.90 -12.14
N ILE A 83 -8.19 -0.44 -13.30
CA ILE A 83 -7.86 0.98 -13.52
C ILE A 83 -9.13 1.84 -13.46
N GLU A 84 -10.24 1.41 -14.05
CA GLU A 84 -11.52 2.11 -14.00
C GLU A 84 -12.01 2.31 -12.56
N ILE A 85 -12.00 1.25 -11.74
CA ILE A 85 -12.33 1.32 -10.31
C ILE A 85 -11.34 2.22 -9.57
N GLY A 86 -10.05 2.10 -9.85
CA GLY A 86 -9.02 2.96 -9.26
C GLY A 86 -9.24 4.44 -9.56
N ASN A 87 -9.65 4.78 -10.79
CA ASN A 87 -10.01 6.16 -11.16
C ASN A 87 -11.22 6.64 -10.37
N ASN A 88 -12.23 5.78 -10.17
CA ASN A 88 -13.40 6.11 -9.36
C ASN A 88 -13.02 6.39 -7.90
N PHE A 89 -12.18 5.56 -7.28
CA PHE A 89 -11.67 5.81 -5.92
C PHE A 89 -10.88 7.11 -5.84
N ARG A 90 -10.00 7.37 -6.81
CA ARG A 90 -9.23 8.62 -6.88
C ARG A 90 -10.16 9.84 -6.93
N ASN A 91 -11.23 9.78 -7.73
CA ASN A 91 -12.17 10.91 -7.89
C ASN A 91 -12.97 11.22 -6.61
N ILE A 92 -13.05 10.28 -5.66
CA ILE A 92 -13.66 10.48 -4.34
C ILE A 92 -12.62 10.56 -3.21
N ASN A 93 -11.36 10.85 -3.55
CA ASN A 93 -10.23 11.01 -2.63
C ASN A 93 -9.90 9.76 -1.77
N MET A 94 -10.31 8.57 -2.21
CA MET A 94 -9.93 7.30 -1.60
C MET A 94 -8.60 6.81 -2.19
N PHE A 95 -7.52 7.53 -1.90
CA PHE A 95 -6.22 7.33 -2.56
C PHE A 95 -5.57 5.97 -2.26
N SER A 96 -5.62 5.49 -1.03
CA SER A 96 -5.04 4.19 -0.68
C SER A 96 -5.66 3.05 -1.50
N GLN A 97 -6.99 3.06 -1.66
CA GLN A 97 -7.73 2.07 -2.46
C GLN A 97 -7.47 2.22 -3.96
N ALA A 98 -7.31 3.46 -4.44
CA ALA A 98 -6.90 3.71 -5.81
C ALA A 98 -5.51 3.12 -6.10
N ILE A 99 -4.55 3.32 -5.19
CA ILE A 99 -3.20 2.77 -5.27
C ILE A 99 -3.24 1.24 -5.32
N ASP A 100 -4.02 0.57 -4.47
CA ASP A 100 -4.19 -0.89 -4.49
C ASP A 100 -4.66 -1.37 -5.87
N CYS A 101 -5.68 -0.72 -6.44
CA CYS A 101 -6.21 -1.05 -7.76
C CYS A 101 -5.15 -0.87 -8.86
N TYR A 102 -4.42 0.24 -8.85
CA TYR A 102 -3.38 0.51 -9.85
C TYR A 102 -2.17 -0.43 -9.71
N GLN A 103 -1.78 -0.78 -8.49
CA GLN A 103 -0.72 -1.75 -8.21
C GLN A 103 -1.07 -3.11 -8.82
N HIS A 104 -2.28 -3.60 -8.55
CA HIS A 104 -2.74 -4.86 -9.11
C HIS A 104 -2.89 -4.83 -10.63
N ALA A 105 -3.29 -3.70 -11.19
CA ALA A 105 -3.35 -3.49 -12.64
C ALA A 105 -1.97 -3.31 -13.29
N LYS A 106 -0.90 -3.16 -12.50
CA LYS A 106 0.45 -2.78 -12.96
C LYS A 106 0.45 -1.47 -13.77
N ALA A 107 -0.37 -0.51 -13.35
CA ALA A 107 -0.57 0.79 -14.01
C ALA A 107 0.37 1.85 -13.40
N ASN A 108 1.65 1.78 -13.73
CA ASN A 108 2.68 2.66 -13.14
C ASN A 108 2.45 4.14 -13.43
N ASP A 109 1.91 4.48 -14.60
CA ASP A 109 1.51 5.84 -14.97
C ASP A 109 0.43 6.39 -14.03
N LYS A 110 -0.54 5.54 -13.65
CA LYS A 110 -1.60 5.90 -12.72
C LYS A 110 -1.10 6.03 -11.28
N LEU A 111 -0.18 5.15 -10.87
CA LEU A 111 0.50 5.25 -9.57
C LEU A 111 1.28 6.57 -9.45
N LEU A 112 2.02 6.96 -10.49
CA LEU A 112 2.72 8.25 -10.52
C LEU A 112 1.74 9.43 -10.40
N GLN A 113 0.67 9.44 -11.20
CA GLN A 113 -0.34 10.50 -11.17
C GLN A 113 -1.01 10.63 -9.78
N VAL A 114 -1.42 9.51 -9.17
CA VAL A 114 -2.04 9.57 -7.84
C VAL A 114 -1.04 9.98 -6.77
N GLY A 115 0.22 9.54 -6.85
CA GLY A 115 1.28 9.97 -5.95
C GLY A 115 1.53 11.48 -6.02
N GLU A 116 1.52 12.06 -7.23
CA GLU A 116 1.67 13.51 -7.40
C GLU A 116 0.49 14.31 -6.82
N VAL A 117 -0.74 13.81 -6.99
CA VAL A 117 -1.93 14.41 -6.37
C VAL A 117 -1.82 14.33 -4.84
N CYS A 118 -1.49 13.16 -4.30
CA CYS A 118 -1.32 12.95 -2.86
C CYS A 118 -0.25 13.89 -2.27
N LEU A 119 0.89 14.04 -2.94
CA LEU A 119 1.95 14.96 -2.51
C LEU A 119 1.46 16.42 -2.48
N ARG A 120 0.75 16.85 -3.52
CA ARG A 120 0.20 18.21 -3.61
C ARG A 120 -0.80 18.49 -2.49
N GLU A 121 -1.68 17.53 -2.21
CA GLU A 121 -2.72 17.62 -1.18
C GLU A 121 -2.20 17.36 0.23
N GLY A 122 -0.94 16.95 0.39
CA GLY A 122 -0.32 16.66 1.67
C GLY A 122 -0.65 15.29 2.26
N GLN A 123 -1.21 14.38 1.46
CA GLN A 123 -1.44 12.97 1.80
C GLN A 123 -0.12 12.19 1.70
N MET A 124 0.81 12.47 2.64
CA MET A 124 2.19 12.00 2.54
C MET A 124 2.31 10.47 2.51
N THR A 125 1.56 9.75 3.36
CA THR A 125 1.63 8.28 3.44
C THR A 125 1.25 7.63 2.11
N ASP A 126 0.19 8.10 1.46
CA ASP A 126 -0.23 7.58 0.15
C ASP A 126 0.75 7.98 -0.96
N ALA A 127 1.31 9.20 -0.93
CA ALA A 127 2.34 9.63 -1.87
C ALA A 127 3.61 8.75 -1.77
N ILE A 128 4.09 8.48 -0.56
CA ILE A 128 5.24 7.60 -0.29
C ILE A 128 4.95 6.22 -0.85
N ARG A 129 3.79 5.64 -0.50
CA ARG A 129 3.39 4.31 -0.96
C ARG A 129 3.35 4.23 -2.49
N ALA A 130 2.73 5.20 -3.15
CA ALA A 130 2.63 5.24 -4.60
C ALA A 130 4.02 5.29 -5.27
N PHE A 131 4.93 6.15 -4.79
CA PHE A 131 6.27 6.29 -5.37
C PHE A 131 7.22 5.13 -5.03
N GLN A 132 7.07 4.48 -3.87
CA GLN A 132 7.76 3.23 -3.54
C GLN A 132 7.37 2.10 -4.50
N LEU A 133 6.08 1.98 -4.83
CA LEU A 133 5.59 0.93 -5.73
C LEU A 133 6.12 1.04 -7.16
N VAL A 134 6.46 2.26 -7.61
CA VAL A 134 7.11 2.49 -8.92
C VAL A 134 8.61 2.70 -8.82
N GLU A 135 9.19 2.54 -7.61
CA GLU A 135 10.61 2.72 -7.31
C GLU A 135 11.20 4.08 -7.75
N ASP A 136 10.39 5.13 -7.78
CA ASP A 136 10.84 6.47 -8.20
C ASP A 136 11.57 7.18 -7.05
N LYS A 137 12.88 6.98 -6.98
CA LYS A 137 13.75 7.57 -5.96
C LYS A 137 13.76 9.10 -5.98
N ALA A 138 13.61 9.72 -7.16
CA ALA A 138 13.62 11.18 -7.28
C ALA A 138 12.34 11.78 -6.68
N LYS A 139 11.18 11.18 -7.00
CA LYS A 139 9.90 11.58 -6.39
C LYS A 139 9.88 11.31 -4.90
N LEU A 140 10.39 10.17 -4.44
CA LEU A 140 10.52 9.90 -3.00
C LEU A 140 11.37 10.95 -2.29
N LEU A 141 12.52 11.33 -2.86
CA LEU A 141 13.36 12.39 -2.28
C LEU A 141 12.58 13.71 -2.14
N LEU A 142 11.80 14.08 -3.16
CA LEU A 142 10.93 15.26 -3.10
C LEU A 142 9.86 15.15 -2.01
N VAL A 143 9.22 13.97 -1.85
CA VAL A 143 8.26 13.75 -0.76
C VAL A 143 8.94 13.90 0.60
N GLY A 144 10.12 13.29 0.79
CA GLY A 144 10.89 13.41 2.03
C GLY A 144 11.21 14.86 2.37
N ASP A 145 11.67 15.64 1.39
CA ASP A 145 11.96 17.06 1.57
C ASP A 145 10.70 17.88 1.91
N GLU A 146 9.57 17.58 1.27
CA GLU A 146 8.30 18.23 1.57
C GLU A 146 7.76 17.84 2.96
N CYS A 147 7.95 16.58 3.39
CA CYS A 147 7.63 16.13 4.73
C CYS A 147 8.41 16.93 5.79
N VAL A 148 9.72 17.16 5.59
CA VAL A 148 10.53 17.96 6.51
C VAL A 148 10.04 19.41 6.58
N LYS A 149 9.76 20.03 5.43
CA LYS A 149 9.25 21.41 5.37
C LYS A 149 7.92 21.59 6.11
N ARG A 150 7.08 20.55 6.11
CA ARG A 150 5.78 20.54 6.80
C ARG A 150 5.85 19.93 8.20
N GLU A 151 7.04 19.74 8.76
CA GLU A 151 7.27 19.18 10.09
C GLU A 151 6.65 17.78 10.29
N LYS A 152 6.48 17.02 9.20
CA LYS A 152 6.03 15.63 9.19
C LYS A 152 7.24 14.70 9.25
N PHE A 153 7.90 14.67 10.40
CA PHE A 153 9.19 13.98 10.54
C PHE A 153 9.09 12.45 10.43
N GLU A 154 8.02 11.82 10.93
CA GLU A 154 7.85 10.37 10.81
C GLU A 154 7.80 9.89 9.35
N PRO A 155 6.95 10.46 8.46
CA PRO A 155 7.01 10.18 7.02
C PRO A 155 8.38 10.50 6.39
N ALA A 156 9.04 11.59 6.78
CA ALA A 156 10.36 11.92 6.26
C ALA A 156 11.42 10.85 6.62
N ILE A 157 11.40 10.34 7.87
CA ILE A 157 12.27 9.26 8.32
C ILE A 157 12.01 7.99 7.50
N GLU A 158 10.75 7.65 7.24
CA GLU A 158 10.40 6.48 6.43
C GLU A 158 10.99 6.58 5.01
N VAL A 159 10.83 7.74 4.36
CA VAL A 159 11.37 8.01 3.02
C VAL A 159 12.89 7.89 3.01
N PHE A 160 13.58 8.62 3.89
CA PHE A 160 15.04 8.64 3.87
C PHE A 160 15.66 7.32 4.34
N LYS A 161 14.93 6.51 5.13
CA LYS A 161 15.30 5.14 5.44
C LYS A 161 15.22 4.26 4.19
N PHE A 162 14.12 4.36 3.44
CA PHE A 162 13.95 3.61 2.19
C PHE A 162 15.03 3.96 1.16
N LEU A 163 15.41 5.24 1.08
CA LEU A 163 16.47 5.73 0.19
C LEU A 163 17.90 5.49 0.70
N ASP A 164 18.05 4.95 1.92
CA ASP A 164 19.30 4.87 2.68
C ASP A 164 20.12 6.18 2.69
N ASN A 165 19.43 7.32 2.77
CA ASN A 165 20.06 8.63 2.73
C ASN A 165 20.44 9.10 4.14
N LYS A 166 21.62 8.68 4.61
CA LYS A 166 22.13 9.00 5.95
C LYS A 166 22.25 10.50 6.23
N GLU A 167 22.66 11.29 5.24
CA GLU A 167 22.83 12.74 5.41
C GLU A 167 21.50 13.46 5.59
N LYS A 168 20.49 13.11 4.77
CA LYS A 168 19.12 13.62 4.97
C LYS A 168 18.55 13.14 6.31
N MET A 169 18.86 11.91 6.74
CA MET A 169 18.43 11.40 8.03
C MET A 169 19.00 12.23 9.21
N LYS A 170 20.30 12.60 9.16
CA LYS A 170 20.90 13.51 10.15
C LYS A 170 20.21 14.88 10.14
N MET A 171 19.97 15.44 8.95
CA MET A 171 19.23 16.70 8.81
C MET A 171 17.83 16.62 9.46
N VAL A 172 17.10 15.51 9.25
CA VAL A 172 15.80 15.30 9.92
C VAL A 172 15.97 15.27 11.43
N GLY A 173 16.96 14.54 11.95
CA GLY A 173 17.23 14.51 13.38
C GLY A 173 17.52 15.89 13.98
N ASP A 174 18.32 16.69 13.27
CA ASP A 174 18.64 18.08 13.69
C ASP A 174 17.40 18.97 13.69
N MET A 175 16.50 18.80 12.71
CA MET A 175 15.22 19.50 12.70
C MET A 175 14.29 19.03 13.83
N CYS A 176 14.22 17.72 14.09
CA CYS A 176 13.46 17.18 15.21
C CYS A 176 13.91 17.78 16.56
N ILE A 177 15.23 17.93 16.80
CA ILE A 177 15.72 18.62 18.01
C ILE A 177 15.19 20.05 18.10
N LYS A 178 15.27 20.82 17.00
CA LYS A 178 14.81 22.23 16.97
C LYS A 178 13.32 22.37 17.26
N HIS A 179 12.51 21.37 16.90
CA HIS A 179 11.06 21.33 17.12
C HIS A 179 10.67 20.51 18.36
N ASP A 180 11.64 20.19 19.23
CA ASP A 180 11.45 19.42 20.47
C ASP A 180 10.86 18.01 20.30
N GLN A 181 11.03 17.40 19.12
CA GLN A 181 10.62 16.04 18.81
C GLN A 181 11.76 15.05 19.06
N LEU A 182 12.20 14.95 20.31
CA LEU A 182 13.43 14.24 20.68
C LEU A 182 13.41 12.73 20.39
N ILE A 183 12.24 12.08 20.48
CA ILE A 183 12.08 10.65 20.16
C ILE A 183 12.32 10.42 18.66
N GLN A 184 11.73 11.26 17.81
CA GLN A 184 11.93 11.23 16.37
C GLN A 184 13.38 11.59 16.01
N ALA A 185 14.01 12.53 16.74
CA ALA A 185 15.42 12.85 16.58
C ALA A 185 16.31 11.64 16.85
N ALA A 186 16.12 10.96 17.99
CA ALA A 186 16.86 9.76 18.34
C ALA A 186 16.72 8.68 17.26
N LYS A 187 15.48 8.38 16.82
CA LYS A 187 15.22 7.42 15.75
C LYS A 187 15.93 7.78 14.44
N ALA A 188 15.92 9.07 14.06
CA ALA A 188 16.62 9.52 12.87
C ALA A 188 18.14 9.33 13.00
N PHE A 189 18.75 9.73 14.12
CA PHE A 189 20.20 9.59 14.32
C PHE A 189 20.66 8.14 14.46
N GLU A 190 19.84 7.27 15.05
CA GLU A 190 20.06 5.82 15.08
C GLU A 190 20.12 5.26 13.65
N LEU A 191 19.11 5.55 12.82
CA LEU A 191 19.07 5.12 11.42
C LEU A 191 20.19 5.74 10.58
N ALA A 192 20.68 6.92 10.98
CA ALA A 192 21.82 7.59 10.38
C ALA A 192 23.18 7.02 10.82
N GLY A 193 23.22 6.20 11.89
CA GLY A 193 24.44 5.71 12.51
C GLY A 193 25.26 6.79 13.24
N SER A 194 24.62 7.87 13.72
CA SER A 194 25.31 9.00 14.34
C SER A 194 25.30 8.90 15.88
N MET A 195 26.28 8.18 16.42
CA MET A 195 26.46 7.99 17.88
C MET A 195 26.66 9.32 18.63
N GLU A 196 27.41 10.25 18.04
CA GLU A 196 27.63 11.59 18.61
C GLU A 196 26.31 12.35 18.79
N LYS A 197 25.45 12.35 17.77
CA LYS A 197 24.15 13.03 17.83
C LYS A 197 23.18 12.32 18.77
N LEU A 198 23.24 10.99 18.86
CA LEU A 198 22.46 10.25 19.87
C LEU A 198 22.88 10.65 21.29
N ASN A 199 24.18 10.74 21.59
CA ASN A 199 24.66 11.22 22.89
C ASN A 199 24.11 12.62 23.20
N MET A 200 24.14 13.54 22.22
CA MET A 200 23.55 14.87 22.36
C MET A 200 22.05 14.82 22.68
N VAL A 201 21.27 13.95 22.03
CA VAL A 201 19.84 13.77 22.35
C VAL A 201 19.67 13.21 23.77
N GLY A 202 20.52 12.27 24.18
CA GLY A 202 20.57 11.77 25.56
C GLY A 202 20.82 12.88 26.58
N ASP A 203 21.79 13.76 26.31
CA ASP A 203 22.10 14.92 27.17
C ASP A 203 20.90 15.88 27.27
N ILE A 204 20.16 16.09 26.17
CA ILE A 204 18.94 16.92 26.19
C ILE A 204 17.85 16.26 27.05
N PHE A 205 17.64 14.94 26.94
CA PHE A 205 16.69 14.23 27.80
C PHE A 205 17.10 14.30 29.28
N MET A 206 18.41 14.21 29.58
CA MET A 206 18.94 14.40 30.93
C MET A 206 18.63 15.78 31.49
N GLN A 207 18.89 16.83 30.72
CA GLN A 207 18.60 18.22 31.12
C GLN A 207 17.10 18.45 31.35
N LYS A 208 16.24 17.68 30.69
CA LYS A 208 14.78 17.70 30.85
C LYS A 208 14.27 16.73 31.93
N GLU A 209 15.16 16.11 32.69
CA GLU A 209 14.85 15.12 33.73
C GLU A 209 14.06 13.90 33.20
N GLN A 210 14.12 13.62 31.90
CA GLN A 210 13.49 12.47 31.26
C GLN A 210 14.44 11.27 31.26
N LEU A 211 14.78 10.78 32.45
CA LEU A 211 15.86 9.81 32.67
C LEU A 211 15.69 8.49 31.90
N ASN A 212 14.46 7.97 31.80
CA ASN A 212 14.18 6.74 31.03
C ASN A 212 14.52 6.92 29.54
N ASN A 213 14.12 8.05 28.95
CA ASN A 213 14.41 8.35 27.55
C ASN A 213 15.92 8.57 27.34
N ALA A 214 16.58 9.29 28.25
CA ALA A 214 18.02 9.47 28.21
C ALA A 214 18.76 8.13 28.23
N TYR A 215 18.38 7.24 29.16
CA TYR A 215 18.97 5.90 29.30
C TYR A 215 18.83 5.08 28.01
N GLU A 216 17.64 5.03 27.42
CA GLU A 216 17.43 4.31 26.17
C GLU A 216 18.23 4.91 25.01
N VAL A 217 18.31 6.23 24.90
CA VAL A 217 19.11 6.88 23.85
C VAL A 217 20.60 6.64 24.03
N TYR A 218 21.14 6.66 25.26
CA TYR A 218 22.55 6.32 25.50
C TYR A 218 22.84 4.85 25.19
N LYS A 219 21.88 3.93 25.40
CA LYS A 219 21.97 2.54 24.95
C LYS A 219 22.07 2.45 23.43
N LEU A 220 21.23 3.19 22.70
CA LEU A 220 21.32 3.28 21.24
C LEU A 220 22.68 3.86 20.78
N ALA A 221 23.23 4.82 21.52
CA ALA A 221 24.53 5.42 21.24
C ALA A 221 25.73 4.52 21.60
N GLY A 222 25.52 3.46 22.38
CA GLY A 222 26.60 2.62 22.93
C GLY A 222 27.43 3.30 24.03
N ASN A 223 26.91 4.33 24.69
CA ASN A 223 27.64 5.11 25.69
C ASN A 223 27.59 4.46 27.09
N GLN A 224 28.49 3.49 27.31
CA GLN A 224 28.53 2.71 28.56
C GLN A 224 28.69 3.56 29.81
N VAL A 225 29.47 4.64 29.74
CA VAL A 225 29.71 5.53 30.90
C VAL A 225 28.39 6.14 31.39
N MET A 226 27.57 6.68 30.48
CA MET A 226 26.30 7.29 30.85
C MET A 226 25.24 6.27 31.26
N ILE A 227 25.26 5.09 30.64
CA ILE A 227 24.38 3.97 31.01
C ILE A 227 24.65 3.52 32.45
N GLU A 228 25.92 3.31 32.82
CA GLU A 228 26.32 2.91 34.18
C GLU A 228 26.01 4.01 35.19
N PHE A 229 26.34 5.27 34.87
CA PHE A 229 26.00 6.42 35.71
C PHE A 229 24.50 6.46 36.05
N LEU A 230 23.63 6.28 35.04
CA LEU A 230 22.19 6.29 35.23
C LEU A 230 21.67 5.09 36.04
N ARG A 231 22.24 3.91 35.79
CA ARG A 231 21.89 2.69 36.52
C ARG A 231 22.23 2.81 38.00
N GLU A 232 23.44 3.26 38.33
CA GLU A 232 23.93 3.33 39.71
C GLU A 232 23.24 4.41 40.53
N ASN A 233 23.01 5.59 39.95
CA ASN A 233 22.51 6.74 40.69
C ASN A 233 20.97 6.84 40.71
N PHE A 234 20.31 6.33 39.68
CA PHE A 234 18.86 6.47 39.51
C PHE A 234 18.10 5.15 39.41
N LYS A 235 18.78 4.01 39.59
CA LYS A 235 18.20 2.66 39.58
C LYS A 235 17.47 2.33 38.26
N MET A 236 17.98 2.85 37.15
CA MET A 236 17.49 2.52 35.79
C MET A 236 17.86 1.08 35.43
N ALA A 237 16.95 0.37 34.76
CA ALA A 237 17.13 -1.03 34.32
C ALA A 237 17.06 -1.14 32.80
#